data_AF-A0A5C7H7N9-F1
#
_entry.id   AF-A0A5C7H7N9-F1
#
_cell.length_a   1.000
_cell.length_b   1.000
_cell.length_c   1.000
_cell.angle_alpha   90.00
_cell.angle_beta   90.00
_cell.angle_gamma   90.00
#
_symmetry.space_group_name_H-M   'P 1'
#
loop_
_entity.id
_entity.type
_entity.pdbx_description
1 polymer ?
#
loop_
_entity_poly.entity_id
_entity_poly.type
_entity_poly.pdbx_seq_one_letter_code
_entity_poly.pdbx_strand_id
1 'polypeptide(L)'
;MRIEAMRPSKESPAYSIDTQENRPPCNVHRPIHSSKIKVEAIHLHQHFSHNMEPQHQHQHDHCPNPETSPPPSTTTTSVTCCAKCGGPTAFAPPPEISPPPNYRPIRAPAINLPPNNHSQAIILAPVPQSQKVPTISPPFHFQIPSKRIHSPDDIRHFIDSDSGKNFLGFVVALSESIRGHKISDAFLQSHTINTIVSIIAELIQWVDEIPPAQQSARYGNVAYRTWHSRLVESSESLMLRFLPNELQASTVEIVPYFTDSFGNSSRIDYGTGHETNFAAWLYCLARMGVVKEEDYQAVISRVFVKYLELMRKLQLVYCLEPAGSHGVWGLDDYHFLPFIFGSSQLIDHKYMKPKSIHNQDILDNFSNEFMYLSCIAFVKKVKKGLFAEHSPLLDDISGVPNWNKVNSGLLKMYKAEVLEKVPIMQHFLFGWLIKWQPLSEIRLPLSEIRFVAEHMEIMQQITARLNRLFVGFVNKIPSLVIPAQKLIKSQTLADNIKYFCSGFFGPCKQNKIGGLDDASVLMEYMQWQENCIQEGFHLTENRG
;
A
#
# COMPACT_ATOMS: atom_id res chain seq x y z
N MET A 1 48.17 -44.93 28.09
CA MET A 1 48.17 -44.29 26.75
C MET A 1 48.11 -42.78 26.92
N ARG A 2 49.22 -42.10 26.65
CA ARG A 2 49.36 -40.63 26.59
C ARG A 2 50.19 -40.36 25.34
N ILE A 3 49.75 -39.43 24.49
CA ILE A 3 50.44 -39.09 23.24
C ILE A 3 51.56 -38.11 23.54
N GLU A 4 52.69 -38.28 22.86
CA GLU A 4 53.95 -37.60 23.12
C GLU A 4 53.97 -36.14 22.64
N ALA A 5 54.88 -35.35 23.23
CA ALA A 5 55.13 -33.97 22.87
C ALA A 5 56.51 -33.84 22.20
N MET A 6 56.61 -33.07 21.11
CA MET A 6 57.90 -32.60 20.59
C MET A 6 57.88 -31.14 20.09
N ARG A 7 58.83 -30.38 20.62
CA ARG A 7 59.45 -29.08 20.27
C ARG A 7 60.77 -29.04 21.09
N PRO A 8 61.77 -28.17 20.85
CA PRO A 8 61.86 -27.05 19.88
C PRO A 8 63.23 -26.90 19.13
N SER A 9 63.28 -26.03 18.12
CA SER A 9 64.41 -25.10 17.80
C SER A 9 63.92 -24.15 16.69
N LYS A 10 63.89 -22.81 16.83
CA LYS A 10 64.99 -21.83 16.85
C LYS A 10 65.95 -21.94 15.67
N GLU A 11 65.82 -21.04 14.70
CA GLU A 11 66.85 -20.04 14.38
C GLU A 11 66.34 -18.95 13.41
N SER A 12 66.94 -17.77 13.51
CA SER A 12 66.92 -16.68 12.53
C SER A 12 68.37 -16.30 12.26
N PRO A 13 68.67 -15.64 11.12
CA PRO A 13 69.09 -14.25 11.30
C PRO A 13 68.52 -13.30 10.24
N ALA A 14 68.57 -12.01 10.58
CA ALA A 14 68.21 -10.91 9.70
C ALA A 14 69.45 -10.34 8.99
N TYR A 15 69.23 -9.56 7.93
CA TYR A 15 70.10 -8.44 7.58
C TYR A 15 69.25 -7.26 7.07
N SER A 16 69.50 -6.08 7.64
CA SER A 16 68.94 -4.78 7.23
C SER A 16 70.00 -3.98 6.45
N ILE A 17 69.72 -2.68 6.25
CA ILE A 17 70.63 -1.52 6.00
C ILE A 17 70.72 -1.17 4.50
N ASP A 18 70.42 0.04 4.00
CA ASP A 18 69.88 1.30 4.58
C ASP A 18 69.27 2.19 3.45
N THR A 19 68.89 3.50 3.52
CA THR A 19 69.06 4.60 4.52
C THR A 19 67.92 5.67 4.43
N GLN A 20 67.91 6.59 5.42
CA GLN A 20 67.64 8.06 5.44
C GLN A 20 67.12 8.82 4.17
N GLU A 21 66.43 9.97 4.23
CA GLU A 21 65.90 10.89 5.29
C GLU A 21 64.76 11.74 4.65
N ASN A 22 63.82 12.41 5.33
CA ASN A 22 63.98 13.30 6.48
C ASN A 22 62.67 13.51 7.29
N ARG A 23 62.78 14.08 8.50
CA ARG A 23 61.71 14.31 9.51
C ARG A 23 61.55 15.84 9.78
N PRO A 24 61.01 16.31 10.94
CA PRO A 24 59.63 16.38 11.46
C PRO A 24 59.20 17.90 11.59
N PRO A 25 58.35 18.42 12.53
CA PRO A 25 57.56 17.81 13.61
C PRO A 25 56.10 18.28 13.82
N CYS A 26 55.45 17.63 14.80
CA CYS A 26 54.08 17.78 15.27
C CYS A 26 53.91 18.87 16.36
N ASN A 27 52.69 19.39 16.54
CA ASN A 27 51.86 19.29 17.77
C ASN A 27 50.69 20.31 17.78
N VAL A 28 49.42 19.90 17.90
CA VAL A 28 48.63 19.64 19.14
C VAL A 28 48.27 20.92 19.94
N HIS A 29 47.02 21.45 19.78
CA HIS A 29 46.02 21.69 20.86
C HIS A 29 44.69 22.31 20.36
N ARG A 30 43.73 22.53 21.28
CA ARG A 30 42.26 22.64 21.06
C ARG A 30 41.72 24.12 21.20
N PRO A 31 40.42 24.43 21.42
CA PRO A 31 39.60 25.29 20.54
C PRO A 31 39.17 26.66 21.11
N ILE A 32 38.71 27.62 20.26
CA ILE A 32 38.05 28.88 20.70
C ILE A 32 36.82 29.24 19.82
N HIS A 33 35.94 30.05 20.42
CA HIS A 33 34.56 30.43 20.11
C HIS A 33 34.30 31.37 18.90
N SER A 34 33.10 31.18 18.31
CA SER A 34 32.12 32.15 17.76
C SER A 34 32.51 33.49 17.12
N SER A 35 31.81 33.83 16.03
CA SER A 35 31.24 35.18 15.84
C SER A 35 29.99 35.17 14.94
N LYS A 36 29.01 36.04 15.28
CA LYS A 36 27.80 36.32 14.48
C LYS A 36 28.03 37.57 13.63
N ILE A 37 27.71 37.53 12.34
CA ILE A 37 27.47 38.73 11.50
C ILE A 37 26.29 38.36 10.57
N LYS A 38 25.05 38.83 10.84
CA LYS A 38 24.44 40.09 10.36
C LYS A 38 24.52 40.24 8.83
N VAL A 39 23.40 40.01 8.14
CA VAL A 39 23.19 40.53 6.78
C VAL A 39 22.15 41.64 6.89
N GLU A 40 22.55 42.86 6.54
CA GLU A 40 21.68 44.02 6.51
C GLU A 40 20.95 44.12 5.16
N ALA A 41 19.75 44.71 5.19
CA ALA A 41 18.95 44.91 3.99
C ALA A 41 19.53 46.05 3.13
N ILE A 42 19.50 45.88 1.80
CA ILE A 42 19.66 46.98 0.86
C ILE A 42 18.37 47.10 0.05
N HIS A 43 17.67 48.22 0.24
CA HIS A 43 16.66 48.71 -0.69
C HIS A 43 17.35 49.22 -1.96
N LEU A 44 16.81 48.86 -3.12
CA LEU A 44 16.81 49.72 -4.30
C LEU A 44 15.43 49.61 -4.97
N HIS A 45 14.99 50.70 -5.58
CA HIS A 45 13.60 50.99 -5.93
C HIS A 45 13.58 51.74 -7.28
N GLN A 46 12.41 51.80 -7.95
CA GLN A 46 12.11 52.62 -9.16
C GLN A 46 12.68 52.08 -10.51
N HIS A 47 12.02 52.20 -11.67
CA HIS A 47 10.60 52.46 -12.01
C HIS A 47 10.28 52.10 -13.50
N PHE A 48 9.03 52.39 -13.92
CA PHE A 48 8.39 52.28 -15.25
C PHE A 48 7.88 50.86 -15.64
N SER A 49 6.56 50.59 -15.72
CA SER A 49 5.44 51.17 -16.54
C SER A 49 5.44 50.64 -17.99
N HIS A 50 4.33 50.25 -18.64
CA HIS A 50 2.90 50.47 -18.37
C HIS A 50 1.98 49.48 -19.16
N ASN A 51 0.65 49.62 -19.03
CA ASN A 51 -0.47 49.02 -19.82
C ASN A 51 -0.92 47.57 -19.49
N MET A 52 -2.21 47.20 -19.63
CA MET A 52 -3.49 47.88 -19.27
C MET A 52 -4.63 46.83 -19.36
N GLU A 53 -5.59 46.85 -18.43
CA GLU A 53 -6.89 46.14 -18.58
C GLU A 53 -7.88 46.95 -19.42
N PRO A 54 -9.04 46.36 -19.77
CA PRO A 54 -10.30 47.06 -19.48
C PRO A 54 -11.32 46.22 -18.71
N GLN A 55 -12.03 46.89 -17.80
CA GLN A 55 -13.16 46.38 -17.00
C GLN A 55 -14.49 46.45 -17.78
N HIS A 56 -15.53 45.76 -17.29
CA HIS A 56 -16.92 46.12 -17.61
C HIS A 56 -17.89 46.01 -16.41
N GLN A 57 -18.74 47.03 -16.32
CA GLN A 57 -19.90 47.25 -15.46
C GLN A 57 -21.07 47.71 -16.36
N HIS A 58 -22.35 47.83 -15.97
CA HIS A 58 -23.10 47.60 -14.72
C HIS A 58 -24.58 47.43 -15.11
N GLN A 59 -25.44 46.67 -14.40
CA GLN A 59 -26.88 47.02 -14.33
C GLN A 59 -27.65 46.39 -13.16
N HIS A 60 -28.73 47.07 -12.76
CA HIS A 60 -29.66 46.81 -11.64
C HIS A 60 -31.07 46.47 -12.17
N ASP A 61 -31.91 45.81 -11.37
CA ASP A 61 -33.37 46.05 -11.34
C ASP A 61 -34.05 45.56 -10.03
N HIS A 62 -35.32 45.94 -9.80
CA HIS A 62 -35.95 46.07 -8.46
C HIS A 62 -37.23 45.23 -8.19
N CYS A 63 -37.38 44.73 -6.94
CA CYS A 63 -38.62 44.53 -6.13
C CYS A 63 -39.72 43.51 -6.56
N PRO A 64 -40.72 43.14 -5.69
CA PRO A 64 -40.86 43.26 -4.21
C PRO A 64 -41.34 41.97 -3.44
N ASN A 65 -41.48 42.07 -2.10
CA ASN A 65 -42.03 41.06 -1.16
C ASN A 65 -43.59 40.94 -1.17
N PRO A 66 -44.17 40.00 -0.39
CA PRO A 66 -44.95 40.43 0.79
C PRO A 66 -44.65 39.66 2.11
N GLU A 67 -45.25 40.15 3.20
CA GLU A 67 -44.85 39.93 4.61
C GLU A 67 -45.64 38.83 5.37
N THR A 68 -45.15 38.43 6.55
CA THR A 68 -46.00 38.12 7.72
C THR A 68 -45.23 38.17 9.05
N SER A 69 -45.84 38.75 10.08
CA SER A 69 -45.47 38.79 11.52
C SER A 69 -46.81 38.81 12.33
N PRO A 70 -46.93 38.77 13.68
CA PRO A 70 -46.03 39.14 14.81
C PRO A 70 -46.04 38.02 15.92
N PRO A 71 -45.96 38.20 17.28
CA PRO A 71 -45.72 39.35 18.18
C PRO A 71 -44.59 39.16 19.25
N PRO A 72 -44.30 40.14 20.13
CA PRO A 72 -43.03 40.21 20.88
C PRO A 72 -43.10 39.76 22.36
N SER A 73 -41.93 39.48 22.94
CA SER A 73 -41.72 39.38 24.39
C SER A 73 -40.50 40.19 24.85
N THR A 74 -40.65 40.83 26.01
CA THR A 74 -39.72 41.81 26.61
C THR A 74 -38.46 41.17 27.19
N THR A 75 -37.29 41.82 27.03
CA THR A 75 -36.12 41.56 27.89
C THR A 75 -35.36 42.86 28.21
N THR A 76 -35.07 43.04 29.49
CA THR A 76 -34.38 44.21 30.07
C THR A 76 -32.88 44.17 29.78
N THR A 77 -32.30 45.25 29.24
CA THR A 77 -30.86 45.37 29.00
C THR A 77 -30.11 45.96 30.20
N SER A 78 -29.27 45.15 30.85
CA SER A 78 -28.35 45.62 31.89
C SER A 78 -27.04 46.12 31.25
N VAL A 79 -26.75 47.41 31.43
CA VAL A 79 -25.47 48.02 31.01
C VAL A 79 -24.43 47.81 32.10
N THR A 80 -23.31 47.16 31.78
CA THR A 80 -22.18 46.97 32.69
C THR A 80 -21.20 48.14 32.62
N CYS A 81 -20.91 48.76 33.77
CA CYS A 81 -20.01 49.91 33.88
C CYS A 81 -18.72 49.54 34.63
N CYS A 82 -17.60 50.23 34.34
CA CYS A 82 -16.34 50.00 35.04
C CYS A 82 -16.39 50.43 36.52
N ALA A 83 -16.16 49.48 37.44
CA ALA A 83 -16.31 49.65 38.90
C ALA A 83 -15.31 50.61 39.58
N LYS A 84 -14.43 51.31 38.84
CA LYS A 84 -13.54 52.36 39.37
C LYS A 84 -13.74 53.76 38.78
N CYS A 85 -14.48 53.91 37.68
CA CYS A 85 -14.67 55.23 37.04
C CYS A 85 -15.99 55.43 36.28
N GLY A 86 -16.87 54.43 36.21
CA GLY A 86 -18.24 54.58 35.68
C GLY A 86 -18.38 54.77 34.16
N GLY A 87 -17.28 54.82 33.40
CA GLY A 87 -17.33 54.95 31.94
C GLY A 87 -17.84 53.68 31.24
N PRO A 88 -18.54 53.81 30.09
CA PRO A 88 -18.98 52.68 29.27
C PRO A 88 -17.81 52.06 28.48
N THR A 89 -17.82 50.74 28.30
CA THR A 89 -16.82 49.98 27.54
C THR A 89 -17.43 49.37 26.28
N ALA A 90 -16.74 49.53 25.14
CA ALA A 90 -17.15 49.00 23.84
C ALA A 90 -16.27 47.81 23.42
N PHE A 91 -16.56 46.62 23.98
CA PHE A 91 -16.04 45.35 23.47
C PHE A 91 -17.13 44.27 23.57
N ALA A 92 -17.27 43.47 22.53
CA ALA A 92 -18.21 42.34 22.50
C ALA A 92 -17.72 41.21 23.45
N PRO A 93 -18.64 40.43 24.07
CA PRO A 93 -18.25 39.31 24.90
C PRO A 93 -17.59 38.19 24.05
N PRO A 94 -16.64 37.42 24.62
CA PRO A 94 -16.11 36.23 23.97
C PRO A 94 -17.19 35.14 23.84
N PRO A 95 -17.11 34.26 22.82
CA PRO A 95 -18.06 33.15 22.68
C PRO A 95 -17.97 32.17 23.86
N GLU A 96 -19.09 31.54 24.19
CA GLU A 96 -19.19 30.60 25.31
C GLU A 96 -18.18 29.45 25.20
N ILE A 97 -17.52 29.15 26.31
CA ILE A 97 -16.51 28.09 26.41
C ILE A 97 -17.23 26.75 26.51
N SER A 98 -17.05 25.91 25.49
CA SER A 98 -17.46 24.50 25.53
C SER A 98 -16.90 23.79 26.77
N PRO A 99 -17.64 22.86 27.41
CA PRO A 99 -17.15 22.17 28.60
C PRO A 99 -15.83 21.43 28.33
N PRO A 100 -14.91 21.39 29.30
CA PRO A 100 -13.58 20.83 29.09
C PRO A 100 -13.67 19.33 28.73
N PRO A 101 -12.81 18.83 27.84
CA PRO A 101 -12.79 17.42 27.49
C PRO A 101 -12.45 16.58 28.74
N ASN A 102 -13.21 15.50 28.96
CA ASN A 102 -13.01 14.60 30.09
C ASN A 102 -11.57 14.09 30.15
N TYR A 103 -10.82 14.51 31.17
CA TYR A 103 -9.46 14.04 31.44
C TYR A 103 -9.47 12.53 31.70
N ARG A 104 -8.83 11.77 30.81
CA ARG A 104 -8.62 10.32 30.98
C ARG A 104 -7.20 10.05 31.50
N PRO A 105 -7.02 9.30 32.61
CA PRO A 105 -5.69 8.96 33.11
C PRO A 105 -4.84 8.16 32.12
N ILE A 106 -3.55 8.47 32.07
CA ILE A 106 -2.55 7.98 31.10
C ILE A 106 -2.21 6.47 31.22
N ARG A 107 -2.89 5.72 32.09
CA ARG A 107 -2.70 4.26 32.29
C ARG A 107 -3.99 3.47 32.48
N ALA A 108 -4.96 3.66 31.58
CA ALA A 108 -5.97 2.62 31.34
C ALA A 108 -5.46 1.65 30.25
N PRO A 109 -5.64 0.32 30.38
CA PRO A 109 -5.35 -0.59 29.28
C PRO A 109 -6.25 -0.25 28.09
N ALA A 110 -5.74 -0.41 26.86
CA ALA A 110 -6.45 -0.13 25.61
C ALA A 110 -7.59 -1.14 25.37
N ILE A 111 -8.68 -0.94 26.11
CA ILE A 111 -9.94 -1.68 26.02
C ILE A 111 -11.02 -0.60 25.99
N ASN A 112 -11.93 -0.66 25.00
CA ASN A 112 -12.98 0.33 24.72
C ASN A 112 -12.57 1.59 23.93
N LEU A 113 -11.74 1.44 22.91
CA LEU A 113 -12.08 2.03 21.61
C LEU A 113 -13.10 1.09 20.94
N PRO A 114 -14.18 1.60 20.29
CA PRO A 114 -14.99 0.73 19.46
C PRO A 114 -14.09 0.17 18.35
N PRO A 115 -14.06 -1.15 18.13
CA PRO A 115 -13.19 -1.73 17.13
C PRO A 115 -13.54 -1.15 15.78
N ASN A 116 -12.55 -0.58 15.10
CA ASN A 116 -12.70 -0.30 13.67
C ASN A 116 -12.88 -1.66 12.99
N ASN A 117 -14.03 -1.89 12.33
CA ASN A 117 -14.40 -3.21 11.79
C ASN A 117 -13.29 -3.82 10.92
N HIS A 118 -12.51 -2.96 10.22
CA HIS A 118 -11.36 -3.37 9.42
C HIS A 118 -10.25 -4.03 10.24
N SER A 119 -9.86 -3.46 11.39
CA SER A 119 -8.80 -4.01 12.24
C SER A 119 -9.19 -5.36 12.85
N GLN A 120 -10.47 -5.55 13.20
CA GLN A 120 -10.98 -6.85 13.64
C GLN A 120 -10.96 -7.89 12.51
N ALA A 121 -11.34 -7.51 11.28
CA ALA A 121 -11.27 -8.40 10.13
C ALA A 121 -9.82 -8.87 9.87
N ILE A 122 -8.83 -7.97 9.96
CA ILE A 122 -7.41 -8.32 9.81
C ILE A 122 -6.96 -9.29 10.91
N ILE A 123 -7.37 -9.09 12.17
CA ILE A 123 -7.01 -10.00 13.27
C ILE A 123 -7.57 -11.41 13.04
N LEU A 124 -8.82 -11.50 12.57
CA LEU A 124 -9.54 -12.77 12.36
C LEU A 124 -9.19 -13.49 11.05
N ALA A 125 -8.68 -12.78 10.04
CA ALA A 125 -8.29 -13.36 8.76
C ALA A 125 -7.29 -14.53 8.92
N PRO A 126 -7.28 -15.54 8.03
CA PRO A 126 -6.24 -16.57 8.06
C PRO A 126 -4.86 -15.97 7.78
N VAL A 127 -3.81 -16.49 8.41
CA VAL A 127 -2.42 -16.11 8.07
C VAL A 127 -2.12 -16.64 6.66
N PRO A 128 -1.66 -15.80 5.72
CA PRO A 128 -1.20 -16.27 4.41
C PRO A 128 -0.14 -17.37 4.55
N GLN A 129 -0.23 -18.41 3.73
CA GLN A 129 0.69 -19.55 3.74
C GLN A 129 1.65 -19.46 2.55
N SER A 130 2.85 -20.02 2.68
CA SER A 130 3.79 -20.11 1.57
C SER A 130 3.27 -21.00 0.44
N GLN A 131 3.67 -20.68 -0.77
CA GLN A 131 3.36 -21.48 -1.97
C GLN A 131 4.62 -21.63 -2.81
N LYS A 132 4.82 -22.82 -3.36
CA LYS A 132 5.88 -23.09 -4.33
C LYS A 132 5.62 -22.31 -5.60
N VAL A 133 6.61 -21.54 -6.05
CA VAL A 133 6.50 -20.73 -7.26
C VAL A 133 6.46 -21.63 -8.51
N PRO A 134 5.40 -21.57 -9.35
CA PRO A 134 5.28 -22.44 -10.53
C PRO A 134 6.19 -21.96 -11.67
N THR A 135 7.27 -22.70 -11.94
CA THR A 135 8.21 -22.37 -13.02
C THR A 135 7.58 -22.47 -14.41
N ILE A 136 7.89 -21.52 -15.29
CA ILE A 136 7.44 -21.54 -16.70
C ILE A 136 8.20 -22.59 -17.52
N SER A 137 7.63 -22.95 -18.67
CA SER A 137 8.27 -23.76 -19.72
C SER A 137 8.05 -23.14 -21.10
N PRO A 138 8.88 -23.45 -22.11
CA PRO A 138 8.61 -23.07 -23.50
C PRO A 138 7.29 -23.66 -24.03
N PRO A 139 6.64 -23.03 -25.03
CA PRO A 139 6.99 -21.73 -25.61
C PRO A 139 6.74 -20.57 -24.64
N PHE A 140 7.62 -19.58 -24.66
CA PHE A 140 7.49 -18.38 -23.83
C PHE A 140 6.63 -17.33 -24.52
N HIS A 141 5.80 -16.62 -23.76
CA HIS A 141 4.91 -15.57 -24.27
C HIS A 141 5.07 -14.26 -23.49
N PHE A 142 6.31 -13.86 -23.24
CA PHE A 142 6.62 -12.60 -22.55
C PHE A 142 5.98 -11.41 -23.26
N GLN A 143 5.42 -10.48 -22.48
CA GLN A 143 4.70 -9.32 -23.00
C GLN A 143 4.93 -8.08 -22.14
N ILE A 144 4.79 -6.89 -22.73
CA ILE A 144 4.79 -5.63 -21.97
C ILE A 144 3.63 -5.70 -20.95
N PRO A 145 3.91 -5.62 -19.64
CA PRO A 145 2.89 -5.76 -18.62
C PRO A 145 2.09 -4.46 -18.48
N SER A 146 0.84 -4.57 -18.04
CA SER A 146 -0.13 -3.47 -18.04
C SER A 146 -0.87 -3.36 -16.72
N LYS A 147 -1.32 -2.16 -16.36
CA LYS A 147 -2.17 -1.92 -15.19
C LYS A 147 -3.58 -2.44 -15.48
N ARG A 148 -4.19 -3.11 -14.49
CA ARG A 148 -5.52 -3.75 -14.61
C ARG A 148 -6.46 -3.45 -13.44
N ILE A 149 -5.92 -3.02 -12.30
CA ILE A 149 -6.70 -2.73 -11.11
C ILE A 149 -7.20 -1.28 -11.16
N HIS A 150 -8.53 -1.11 -11.21
CA HIS A 150 -9.19 0.20 -11.21
C HIS A 150 -10.25 0.31 -10.10
N SER A 151 -10.69 -0.82 -9.55
CA SER A 151 -11.77 -0.93 -8.57
C SER A 151 -11.45 -1.95 -7.46
N PRO A 152 -12.23 -1.97 -6.35
CA PRO A 152 -12.13 -3.03 -5.34
C PRO A 152 -12.45 -4.42 -5.90
N ASP A 153 -13.22 -4.51 -6.98
CA ASP A 153 -13.63 -5.77 -7.59
C ASP A 153 -12.48 -6.39 -8.38
N ASP A 154 -11.70 -5.55 -9.07
CA ASP A 154 -10.43 -5.94 -9.71
C ASP A 154 -9.42 -6.47 -8.69
N ILE A 155 -9.41 -5.91 -7.47
CA ILE A 155 -8.58 -6.42 -6.37
C ILE A 155 -9.07 -7.80 -5.92
N ARG A 156 -10.37 -7.97 -5.64
CA ARG A 156 -10.92 -9.27 -5.23
C ARG A 156 -10.59 -10.34 -6.28
N HIS A 157 -10.84 -10.02 -7.54
CA HIS A 157 -10.45 -10.82 -8.70
C HIS A 157 -8.97 -11.22 -8.69
N PHE A 158 -8.04 -10.27 -8.49
CA PHE A 158 -6.61 -10.58 -8.42
C PHE A 158 -6.24 -11.45 -7.21
N ILE A 159 -6.74 -11.11 -6.01
CA ILE A 159 -6.42 -11.82 -4.76
C ILE A 159 -6.92 -13.28 -4.79
N ASP A 160 -8.07 -13.51 -5.43
CA ASP A 160 -8.64 -14.85 -5.58
C ASP A 160 -8.09 -15.63 -6.79
N SER A 161 -7.38 -14.96 -7.71
CA SER A 161 -6.67 -15.61 -8.82
C SER A 161 -5.49 -16.46 -8.36
N ASP A 162 -5.06 -17.42 -9.18
CA ASP A 162 -3.82 -18.16 -8.92
C ASP A 162 -2.60 -17.23 -8.91
N SER A 163 -2.61 -16.17 -9.73
CA SER A 163 -1.51 -15.20 -9.78
C SER A 163 -1.32 -14.47 -8.44
N GLY A 164 -2.42 -14.03 -7.82
CA GLY A 164 -2.40 -13.35 -6.51
C GLY A 164 -2.02 -14.28 -5.37
N LYS A 165 -2.58 -15.50 -5.37
CA LYS A 165 -2.24 -16.56 -4.40
C LYS A 165 -0.76 -16.95 -4.45
N ASN A 166 -0.23 -17.22 -5.64
CA ASN A 166 1.19 -17.56 -5.81
C ASN A 166 2.12 -16.38 -5.46
N PHE A 167 1.74 -15.14 -5.79
CA PHE A 167 2.54 -13.96 -5.45
C PHE A 167 2.62 -13.72 -3.94
N LEU A 168 1.48 -13.76 -3.23
CA LEU A 168 1.47 -13.64 -1.78
C LEU A 168 2.17 -14.84 -1.12
N GLY A 169 1.97 -16.05 -1.65
CA GLY A 169 2.67 -17.25 -1.19
C GLY A 169 4.19 -17.18 -1.37
N PHE A 170 4.69 -16.51 -2.41
CA PHE A 170 6.11 -16.21 -2.57
C PHE A 170 6.63 -15.22 -1.51
N VAL A 171 5.87 -14.17 -1.18
CA VAL A 171 6.24 -13.23 -0.09
C VAL A 171 6.32 -13.96 1.26
N VAL A 172 5.41 -14.91 1.53
CA VAL A 172 5.48 -15.76 2.73
C VAL A 172 6.70 -16.69 2.66
N ALA A 173 6.97 -17.34 1.52
CA ALA A 173 8.15 -18.21 1.36
C ALA A 173 9.47 -17.46 1.57
N LEU A 174 9.59 -16.22 1.07
CA LEU A 174 10.72 -15.34 1.37
C LEU A 174 10.82 -15.03 2.88
N SER A 175 9.70 -14.74 3.54
CA SER A 175 9.67 -14.54 4.99
C SER A 175 10.10 -15.79 5.77
N GLU A 176 9.67 -16.97 5.35
CA GLU A 176 10.06 -18.24 5.98
C GLU A 176 11.54 -18.57 5.75
N SER A 177 12.09 -18.26 4.58
CA SER A 177 13.50 -18.53 4.23
C SER A 177 14.51 -17.80 5.13
N ILE A 178 14.09 -16.75 5.84
CA ILE A 178 14.94 -15.99 6.78
C ILE A 178 14.55 -16.20 8.25
N ARG A 179 13.66 -17.16 8.55
CA ARG A 179 13.19 -17.43 9.92
C ARG A 179 14.34 -17.77 10.85
N GLY A 180 14.53 -16.98 11.92
CA GLY A 180 15.59 -17.18 12.91
C GLY A 180 17.02 -16.87 12.42
N HIS A 181 17.20 -16.40 11.19
CA HIS A 181 18.51 -16.13 10.58
C HIS A 181 18.91 -14.66 10.64
N LYS A 182 20.20 -14.40 10.87
CA LYS A 182 20.79 -13.06 10.78
C LYS A 182 21.14 -12.69 9.34
N ILE A 183 21.32 -11.40 9.08
CA ILE A 183 21.90 -10.91 7.82
C ILE A 183 23.33 -11.44 7.63
N SER A 184 24.14 -11.58 8.69
CA SER A 184 25.52 -12.10 8.59
C SER A 184 25.66 -13.63 8.52
N ASP A 185 24.58 -14.39 8.67
CA ASP A 185 24.65 -15.85 8.63
C ASP A 185 25.18 -16.36 7.28
N ALA A 186 25.82 -17.53 7.30
CA ALA A 186 26.34 -18.18 6.09
C ALA A 186 25.22 -18.93 5.35
N PHE A 187 25.15 -18.74 4.03
CA PHE A 187 24.21 -19.42 3.13
C PHE A 187 24.81 -19.52 1.72
N LEU A 188 24.19 -20.33 0.85
CA LEU A 188 24.58 -20.41 -0.56
C LEU A 188 24.26 -19.09 -1.26
N GLN A 189 25.23 -18.52 -1.97
CA GLN A 189 25.03 -17.31 -2.77
C GLN A 189 25.39 -17.62 -4.23
N SER A 190 24.38 -17.82 -5.06
CA SER A 190 24.56 -18.11 -6.49
C SER A 190 25.20 -16.95 -7.25
N HIS A 191 25.73 -17.23 -8.45
CA HIS A 191 26.26 -16.19 -9.33
C HIS A 191 25.20 -15.13 -9.66
N THR A 192 23.95 -15.56 -9.95
CA THR A 192 22.80 -14.68 -10.17
C THR A 192 22.61 -13.68 -9.03
N ILE A 193 22.60 -14.14 -7.77
CA ILE A 193 22.43 -13.27 -6.61
C ILE A 193 23.59 -12.28 -6.46
N ASN A 194 24.84 -12.71 -6.70
CA ASN A 194 25.99 -11.81 -6.71
C ASN A 194 25.86 -10.71 -7.78
N THR A 195 25.44 -11.06 -8.99
CA THR A 195 25.24 -10.10 -10.09
C THR A 195 24.09 -9.14 -9.81
N ILE A 196 22.98 -9.59 -9.21
CA ILE A 196 21.89 -8.71 -8.80
C ILE A 196 22.37 -7.72 -7.71
N VAL A 197 23.14 -8.18 -6.73
CA VAL A 197 23.71 -7.31 -5.68
C VAL A 197 24.68 -6.28 -6.28
N SER A 198 25.49 -6.64 -7.28
CA SER A 198 26.38 -5.68 -7.95
C SER A 198 25.62 -4.65 -8.78
N ILE A 199 24.52 -5.04 -9.44
CA ILE A 199 23.61 -4.11 -10.13
C ILE A 199 23.03 -3.09 -9.15
N ILE A 200 22.51 -3.51 -7.99
CA ILE A 200 21.98 -2.55 -7.00
C ILE A 200 23.10 -1.68 -6.41
N ALA A 201 24.32 -2.20 -6.27
CA ALA A 201 25.47 -1.39 -5.86
C ALA A 201 25.86 -0.32 -6.90
N GLU A 202 25.77 -0.62 -8.19
CA GLU A 202 25.95 0.35 -9.29
C GLU A 202 24.84 1.42 -9.26
N LEU A 203 23.58 1.04 -9.07
CA LEU A 203 22.47 1.98 -8.87
C LEU A 203 22.69 2.92 -7.67
N ILE A 204 23.33 2.44 -6.59
CA ILE A 204 23.72 3.25 -5.42
C ILE A 204 24.82 4.25 -5.77
N GLN A 205 25.81 3.87 -6.59
CA GLN A 205 26.88 4.76 -7.05
C GLN A 205 26.34 5.89 -7.94
N TRP A 206 25.34 5.61 -8.78
CA TRP A 206 24.72 6.65 -9.61
C TRP A 206 24.06 7.77 -8.79
N VAL A 207 23.68 7.52 -7.53
CA VAL A 207 23.18 8.57 -6.62
C VAL A 207 24.30 9.54 -6.19
N ASP A 208 25.55 9.08 -6.14
CA ASP A 208 26.71 9.95 -5.88
C ASP A 208 27.13 10.71 -7.16
N GLU A 209 27.01 10.06 -8.32
CA GLU A 209 27.29 10.66 -9.64
C GLU A 209 26.25 11.72 -10.06
N ILE A 210 25.03 11.65 -9.50
CA ILE A 210 23.90 12.54 -9.81
C ILE A 210 23.51 13.30 -8.53
N PRO A 211 24.29 14.31 -8.11
CA PRO A 211 24.02 15.04 -6.86
C PRO A 211 22.71 15.84 -6.93
N PRO A 212 22.11 16.18 -5.77
CA PRO A 212 20.88 16.98 -5.72
C PRO A 212 21.02 18.32 -6.46
N ALA A 213 20.04 18.64 -7.30
CA ALA A 213 19.97 19.93 -7.95
C ALA A 213 19.69 21.04 -6.92
N GLN A 214 20.27 22.22 -7.12
CA GLN A 214 19.89 23.41 -6.34
C GLN A 214 18.46 23.79 -6.69
N GLN A 215 17.57 23.78 -5.68
CA GLN A 215 16.17 24.14 -5.83
C GLN A 215 15.65 24.84 -4.56
N SER A 216 14.60 25.64 -4.71
CA SER A 216 13.87 26.26 -3.60
C SER A 216 12.84 25.32 -2.94
N ALA A 217 12.42 24.27 -3.65
CA ALA A 217 11.44 23.30 -3.17
C ALA A 217 12.05 22.37 -2.10
N ARG A 218 11.34 22.23 -0.98
CA ARG A 218 11.77 21.43 0.19
C ARG A 218 11.74 19.92 -0.04
N TYR A 219 10.80 19.45 -0.85
CA TYR A 219 10.58 18.03 -1.16
C TYR A 219 10.74 17.81 -2.66
N GLY A 220 10.97 16.55 -3.05
CA GLY A 220 11.09 16.13 -4.44
C GLY A 220 12.22 16.84 -5.19
N ASN A 221 13.46 16.37 -5.01
CA ASN A 221 14.58 16.92 -5.77
C ASN A 221 14.54 16.48 -7.23
N VAL A 222 14.52 17.45 -8.15
CA VAL A 222 14.38 17.18 -9.59
C VAL A 222 15.52 16.33 -10.17
N ALA A 223 16.70 16.25 -9.53
CA ALA A 223 17.78 15.35 -9.94
C ALA A 223 17.41 13.87 -9.87
N TYR A 224 16.40 13.48 -9.07
CA TYR A 224 15.84 12.12 -9.10
C TYR A 224 15.38 11.72 -10.50
N ARG A 225 14.85 12.66 -11.29
CA ARG A 225 14.41 12.40 -12.66
C ARG A 225 15.58 11.98 -13.56
N THR A 226 16.73 12.61 -13.40
CA THR A 226 17.97 12.23 -14.09
C THR A 226 18.45 10.83 -13.70
N TRP A 227 18.40 10.50 -12.41
CA TRP A 227 18.73 9.16 -11.92
C TRP A 227 17.75 8.11 -12.46
N HIS A 228 16.44 8.41 -12.47
CA HIS A 228 15.40 7.50 -12.96
C HIS A 228 15.45 7.31 -14.49
N SER A 229 15.73 8.36 -15.27
CA SER A 229 15.97 8.22 -16.72
C SER A 229 17.14 7.28 -17.01
N ARG A 230 18.28 7.45 -16.33
CA ARG A 230 19.44 6.55 -16.49
C ARG A 230 19.11 5.10 -16.10
N LEU A 231 18.31 4.90 -15.05
CA LEU A 231 17.76 3.60 -14.70
C LEU A 231 16.94 3.00 -15.84
N VAL A 232 15.98 3.73 -16.40
CA VAL A 232 15.14 3.25 -17.51
C VAL A 232 15.98 2.91 -18.74
N GLU A 233 16.88 3.80 -19.15
CA GLU A 233 17.77 3.63 -20.30
C GLU A 233 18.73 2.42 -20.15
N SER A 234 19.21 2.17 -18.94
CA SER A 234 20.19 1.10 -18.68
C SER A 234 19.57 -0.25 -18.35
N SER A 235 18.29 -0.30 -17.94
CA SER A 235 17.70 -1.49 -17.28
C SER A 235 17.76 -2.77 -18.10
N GLU A 236 17.54 -2.72 -19.41
CA GLU A 236 17.68 -3.91 -20.27
C GLU A 236 19.11 -4.47 -20.21
N SER A 237 20.12 -3.61 -20.37
CA SER A 237 21.52 -4.01 -20.28
C SER A 237 21.91 -4.56 -18.90
N LEU A 238 21.24 -4.11 -17.82
CA LEU A 238 21.42 -4.64 -16.47
C LEU A 238 20.84 -6.05 -16.34
N MET A 239 19.63 -6.30 -16.86
CA MET A 239 19.00 -7.63 -16.82
C MET A 239 19.81 -8.68 -17.59
N LEU A 240 20.33 -8.32 -18.76
CA LEU A 240 21.13 -9.21 -19.62
C LEU A 240 22.43 -9.70 -18.96
N ARG A 241 22.90 -9.09 -17.87
CA ARG A 241 24.09 -9.53 -17.13
C ARG A 241 23.89 -10.84 -16.35
N PHE A 242 22.65 -11.24 -16.07
CA PHE A 242 22.34 -12.46 -15.32
C PHE A 242 21.29 -13.37 -15.97
N LEU A 243 20.58 -12.91 -17.01
CA LEU A 243 19.61 -13.73 -17.74
C LEU A 243 20.31 -14.78 -18.65
N PRO A 244 19.93 -16.07 -18.57
CA PRO A 244 20.29 -17.06 -19.58
C PRO A 244 19.81 -16.67 -20.99
N ASN A 245 20.54 -17.10 -22.03
CA ASN A 245 20.25 -16.75 -23.43
C ASN A 245 18.79 -17.02 -23.84
N GLU A 246 18.22 -18.16 -23.44
CA GLU A 246 16.83 -18.56 -23.71
C GLU A 246 15.77 -17.66 -23.05
N LEU A 247 16.16 -16.89 -22.02
CA LEU A 247 15.29 -15.99 -21.27
C LEU A 247 15.55 -14.51 -21.58
N GLN A 248 16.49 -14.15 -22.46
CA GLN A 248 16.76 -12.74 -22.77
C GLN A 248 15.54 -12.00 -23.31
N ALA A 249 14.65 -12.69 -24.03
CA ALA A 249 13.37 -12.14 -24.49
C ALA A 249 12.41 -11.73 -23.34
N SER A 250 12.70 -12.10 -22.09
CA SER A 250 11.90 -11.68 -20.92
C SER A 250 12.13 -10.22 -20.52
N THR A 251 13.16 -9.53 -21.06
CA THR A 251 13.45 -8.12 -20.74
C THR A 251 12.22 -7.22 -20.96
N VAL A 252 11.48 -7.47 -22.04
CA VAL A 252 10.21 -6.80 -22.39
C VAL A 252 9.17 -6.83 -21.26
N GLU A 253 9.21 -7.86 -20.42
CA GLU A 253 8.29 -8.06 -19.31
C GLU A 253 8.89 -7.68 -17.96
N ILE A 254 10.14 -8.07 -17.66
CA ILE A 254 10.73 -7.86 -16.32
C ILE A 254 11.26 -6.44 -16.10
N VAL A 255 11.69 -5.73 -17.14
CA VAL A 255 12.23 -4.36 -17.01
C VAL A 255 11.19 -3.39 -16.44
N PRO A 256 9.91 -3.38 -16.88
CA PRO A 256 8.88 -2.55 -16.27
C PRO A 256 8.64 -2.76 -14.76
N TYR A 257 8.71 -4.00 -14.26
CA TYR A 257 8.62 -4.23 -12.80
C TYR A 257 9.84 -3.65 -12.09
N PHE A 258 11.04 -3.81 -12.66
CA PHE A 258 12.28 -3.27 -12.10
C PHE A 258 12.28 -1.73 -12.08
N THR A 259 11.91 -1.06 -13.17
CA THR A 259 11.96 0.41 -13.26
C THR A 259 10.89 1.10 -12.39
N ASP A 260 9.74 0.45 -12.15
CA ASP A 260 8.70 0.93 -11.23
C ASP A 260 8.93 0.46 -9.77
N SER A 261 10.07 -0.20 -9.47
CA SER A 261 10.43 -0.64 -8.11
C SER A 261 11.01 0.47 -7.20
N PHE A 262 11.40 1.62 -7.78
CA PHE A 262 12.26 2.61 -7.12
C PHE A 262 11.59 3.98 -6.86
N GLY A 263 10.32 4.14 -7.23
CA GLY A 263 9.56 5.39 -7.05
C GLY A 263 9.16 6.04 -8.37
N ASN A 264 8.25 7.01 -8.34
CA ASN A 264 7.73 7.66 -9.56
C ASN A 264 8.51 8.91 -9.95
N SER A 265 9.12 8.93 -11.15
CA SER A 265 9.90 10.07 -11.66
C SER A 265 9.11 11.39 -11.75
N SER A 266 7.84 11.34 -12.15
CA SER A 266 7.00 12.54 -12.29
C SER A 266 6.65 13.16 -10.94
N ARG A 267 6.19 12.35 -9.98
CA ARG A 267 5.77 12.78 -8.64
C ARG A 267 6.93 12.93 -7.65
N ILE A 268 8.07 12.31 -7.92
CA ILE A 268 9.25 12.24 -7.05
C ILE A 268 8.87 11.64 -5.68
N ASP A 269 8.09 10.56 -5.71
CA ASP A 269 7.58 9.84 -4.53
C ASP A 269 7.98 8.35 -4.55
N TYR A 270 7.94 7.72 -3.38
CA TYR A 270 8.16 6.29 -3.19
C TYR A 270 7.25 5.76 -2.06
N GLY A 271 6.89 4.47 -2.12
CA GLY A 271 6.06 3.84 -1.10
C GLY A 271 5.83 2.35 -1.36
N THR A 272 4.94 1.74 -0.58
CA THR A 272 4.73 0.28 -0.53
C THR A 272 4.31 -0.34 -1.86
N GLY A 273 3.68 0.40 -2.78
CA GLY A 273 3.39 -0.08 -4.14
C GLY A 273 4.66 -0.32 -4.98
N HIS A 274 5.65 0.57 -4.86
CA HIS A 274 6.95 0.42 -5.52
C HIS A 274 7.77 -0.71 -4.88
N GLU A 275 7.73 -0.85 -3.55
CA GLU A 275 8.28 -2.02 -2.85
C GLU A 275 7.63 -3.35 -3.30
N THR A 276 6.32 -3.32 -3.52
CA THR A 276 5.55 -4.48 -4.03
C THR A 276 5.95 -4.82 -5.47
N ASN A 277 6.27 -3.84 -6.31
CA ASN A 277 6.84 -4.08 -7.65
C ASN A 277 8.26 -4.69 -7.58
N PHE A 278 9.07 -4.36 -6.58
CA PHE A 278 10.37 -5.03 -6.37
C PHE A 278 10.19 -6.50 -5.99
N ALA A 279 9.23 -6.81 -5.12
CA ALA A 279 8.83 -8.19 -4.83
C ALA A 279 8.24 -8.90 -6.06
N ALA A 280 7.50 -8.20 -6.92
CA ALA A 280 6.97 -8.73 -8.18
C ALA A 280 8.08 -9.05 -9.18
N TRP A 281 9.11 -8.21 -9.29
CA TRP A 281 10.31 -8.49 -10.09
C TRP A 281 11.05 -9.73 -9.58
N LEU A 282 11.27 -9.85 -8.27
CA LEU A 282 11.87 -11.06 -7.66
C LEU A 282 11.02 -12.32 -7.91
N TYR A 283 9.68 -12.20 -7.82
CA TYR A 283 8.75 -13.28 -8.15
C TYR A 283 8.84 -13.68 -9.63
N CYS A 284 8.95 -12.72 -10.55
CA CYS A 284 9.18 -12.98 -11.97
C CYS A 284 10.49 -13.76 -12.22
N LEU A 285 11.59 -13.42 -11.53
CA LEU A 285 12.83 -14.20 -11.61
C LEU A 285 12.65 -15.63 -11.08
N ALA A 286 11.88 -15.81 -10.00
CA ALA A 286 11.56 -17.13 -9.46
C ALA A 286 10.66 -17.95 -10.40
N ARG A 287 9.68 -17.31 -11.04
CA ARG A 287 8.81 -17.91 -12.07
C ARG A 287 9.59 -18.36 -13.31
N MET A 288 10.71 -17.72 -13.61
CA MET A 288 11.63 -18.13 -14.68
C MET A 288 12.70 -19.15 -14.25
N GLY A 289 12.76 -19.52 -12.96
CA GLY A 289 13.80 -20.42 -12.44
C GLY A 289 15.22 -19.80 -12.38
N VAL A 290 15.33 -18.49 -12.62
CA VAL A 290 16.58 -17.71 -12.55
C VAL A 290 17.03 -17.52 -11.09
N VAL A 291 16.06 -17.40 -10.19
CA VAL A 291 16.21 -17.44 -8.73
C VAL A 291 15.44 -18.66 -8.23
N LYS A 292 16.04 -19.48 -7.36
CA LYS A 292 15.40 -20.71 -6.86
C LYS A 292 15.09 -20.62 -5.37
N GLU A 293 14.35 -21.61 -4.85
CA GLU A 293 14.06 -21.72 -3.42
C GLU A 293 15.35 -21.75 -2.57
N GLU A 294 16.44 -22.36 -3.07
CA GLU A 294 17.76 -22.34 -2.44
C GLU A 294 18.41 -20.93 -2.35
N ASP A 295 17.99 -19.97 -3.18
CA ASP A 295 18.47 -18.59 -3.15
C ASP A 295 17.66 -17.68 -2.20
N TYR A 296 16.47 -18.08 -1.72
CA TYR A 296 15.53 -17.15 -1.07
C TYR A 296 16.11 -16.47 0.18
N GLN A 297 16.90 -17.19 0.99
CA GLN A 297 17.60 -16.61 2.14
C GLN A 297 18.61 -15.54 1.70
N ALA A 298 19.29 -15.75 0.56
CA ALA A 298 20.24 -14.80 -0.02
C ALA A 298 19.54 -13.61 -0.69
N VAL A 299 18.38 -13.82 -1.31
CA VAL A 299 17.49 -12.75 -1.79
C VAL A 299 17.17 -11.79 -0.65
N ILE A 300 16.76 -12.28 0.51
CA ILE A 300 16.47 -11.39 1.65
C ILE A 300 17.74 -10.80 2.25
N SER A 301 18.75 -11.62 2.56
CA SER A 301 19.96 -11.21 3.30
C SER A 301 20.96 -10.38 2.50
N ARG A 302 20.85 -10.33 1.17
CA ARG A 302 21.74 -9.57 0.29
C ARG A 302 20.97 -8.65 -0.64
N VAL A 303 20.11 -9.18 -1.50
CA VAL A 303 19.39 -8.38 -2.51
C VAL A 303 18.47 -7.36 -1.85
N PHE A 304 17.61 -7.80 -0.92
CA PHE A 304 16.64 -6.93 -0.27
C PHE A 304 17.28 -5.98 0.76
N VAL A 305 18.35 -6.41 1.46
CA VAL A 305 19.18 -5.49 2.26
C VAL A 305 19.80 -4.39 1.40
N LYS A 306 20.36 -4.72 0.23
CA LYS A 306 20.98 -3.74 -0.67
C LYS A 306 19.94 -2.83 -1.34
N TYR A 307 18.75 -3.36 -1.63
CA TYR A 307 17.58 -2.57 -2.05
C TYR A 307 17.21 -1.50 -1.01
N LEU A 308 17.14 -1.86 0.28
CA LEU A 308 16.84 -0.88 1.35
C LEU A 308 17.96 0.15 1.55
N GLU A 309 19.23 -0.22 1.32
CA GLU A 309 20.35 0.73 1.30
C GLU A 309 20.14 1.78 0.19
N LEU A 310 19.82 1.34 -1.03
CA LEU A 310 19.50 2.22 -2.16
C LEU A 310 18.27 3.09 -1.88
N MET A 311 17.18 2.52 -1.38
CA MET A 311 15.94 3.26 -1.15
C MET A 311 16.11 4.33 -0.08
N ARG A 312 16.76 4.01 1.05
CA ARG A 312 17.11 5.00 2.08
C ARG A 312 18.01 6.10 1.55
N LYS A 313 18.95 5.78 0.64
CA LYS A 313 19.82 6.78 0.01
C LYS A 313 19.01 7.71 -0.91
N LEU A 314 18.15 7.16 -1.77
CA LEU A 314 17.29 7.96 -2.66
C LEU A 314 16.30 8.84 -1.88
N GLN A 315 15.62 8.29 -0.88
CA GLN A 315 14.72 9.02 0.02
C GLN A 315 15.41 10.23 0.68
N LEU A 316 16.65 10.06 1.16
CA LEU A 316 17.39 11.13 1.86
C LEU A 316 18.07 12.11 0.91
N VAL A 317 18.67 11.65 -0.20
CA VAL A 317 19.43 12.50 -1.13
C VAL A 317 18.48 13.33 -2.00
N TYR A 318 17.40 12.74 -2.48
CA TYR A 318 16.43 13.43 -3.34
C TYR A 318 15.14 13.85 -2.63
N CYS A 319 15.07 13.72 -1.29
CA CYS A 319 13.90 14.12 -0.50
C CYS A 319 12.57 13.58 -1.07
N LEU A 320 12.53 12.29 -1.44
CA LEU A 320 11.36 11.66 -2.05
C LEU A 320 10.14 11.79 -1.12
N GLU A 321 8.95 12.01 -1.68
CA GLU A 321 7.73 12.10 -0.89
C GLU A 321 7.15 10.70 -0.55
N PRO A 322 6.53 10.50 0.62
CA PRO A 322 5.79 9.27 0.96
C PRO A 322 4.55 9.06 0.08
N ALA A 323 4.63 8.13 -0.87
CA ALA A 323 3.54 7.79 -1.78
C ALA A 323 2.41 7.04 -1.05
N GLY A 324 1.17 7.52 -1.16
CA GLY A 324 0.00 6.86 -0.57
C GLY A 324 -0.04 6.90 0.96
N SER A 325 0.61 7.88 1.60
CA SER A 325 0.75 7.92 3.05
C SER A 325 -0.59 7.87 3.81
N HIS A 326 -0.68 6.94 4.76
CA HIS A 326 -1.78 6.86 5.75
C HIS A 326 -1.58 7.86 6.93
N GLY A 327 -0.71 8.86 6.75
CA GLY A 327 -0.20 9.69 7.84
C GLY A 327 0.43 8.86 8.95
N VAL A 328 0.24 9.29 10.20
CA VAL A 328 0.74 8.59 11.41
C VAL A 328 0.15 7.20 11.63
N TRP A 329 -0.88 6.79 10.88
CA TRP A 329 -1.52 5.48 10.99
C TRP A 329 -0.95 4.42 10.04
N GLY A 330 0.02 4.80 9.19
CA GLY A 330 0.82 3.83 8.43
C GLY A 330 1.79 3.05 9.33
N LEU A 331 2.24 1.89 8.85
CA LEU A 331 3.29 1.12 9.54
C LEU A 331 4.63 1.88 9.51
N ASP A 332 4.97 2.42 8.36
CA ASP A 332 6.11 3.30 8.09
C ASP A 332 5.74 4.22 6.91
N ASP A 333 6.52 5.27 6.66
CA ASP A 333 6.25 6.21 5.57
C ASP A 333 6.45 5.58 4.18
N TYR A 334 7.35 4.59 4.06
CA TYR A 334 7.81 4.07 2.78
C TYR A 334 7.70 2.55 2.65
N HIS A 335 7.95 1.80 3.73
CA HIS A 335 8.27 0.37 3.66
C HIS A 335 7.31 -0.52 4.48
N PHE A 336 7.08 -1.75 4.02
CA PHE A 336 6.29 -2.76 4.73
C PHE A 336 7.02 -4.10 4.83
N LEU A 337 7.48 -4.64 3.71
CA LEU A 337 8.16 -5.94 3.63
C LEU A 337 9.38 -6.09 4.57
N PRO A 338 10.20 -5.06 4.87
CA PRO A 338 11.29 -5.18 5.83
C PRO A 338 10.85 -5.58 7.24
N PHE A 339 9.64 -5.17 7.64
CA PHE A 339 9.08 -5.53 8.92
C PHE A 339 8.55 -6.97 8.93
N ILE A 340 8.05 -7.48 7.79
CA ILE A 340 7.71 -8.90 7.62
C ILE A 340 8.97 -9.75 7.72
N PHE A 341 9.96 -9.50 6.86
CA PHE A 341 11.19 -10.30 6.81
C PHE A 341 11.98 -10.20 8.13
N GLY A 342 12.16 -8.97 8.63
CA GLY A 342 12.88 -8.71 9.88
C GLY A 342 12.18 -9.27 11.14
N SER A 343 10.85 -9.35 11.16
CA SER A 343 10.16 -10.02 12.28
C SER A 343 10.33 -11.54 12.21
N SER A 344 10.45 -12.13 11.02
CA SER A 344 10.77 -13.55 10.84
C SER A 344 12.16 -13.91 11.35
N GLN A 345 13.18 -13.06 11.08
CA GLN A 345 14.53 -13.21 11.64
C GLN A 345 14.55 -13.33 13.17
N LEU A 346 13.60 -12.68 13.84
CA LEU A 346 13.50 -12.59 15.29
C LEU A 346 12.54 -13.62 15.91
N ILE A 347 11.90 -14.48 15.10
CA ILE A 347 11.10 -15.62 15.60
C ILE A 347 11.98 -16.51 16.47
N ASP A 348 11.42 -16.90 17.62
CA ASP A 348 12.05 -17.71 18.66
C ASP A 348 13.39 -17.19 19.22
N HIS A 349 13.77 -15.96 18.87
CA HIS A 349 14.99 -15.34 19.38
C HIS A 349 14.96 -15.25 20.91
N LYS A 350 16.01 -15.78 21.55
CA LYS A 350 16.05 -16.06 22.99
C LYS A 350 15.76 -14.83 23.86
N TYR A 351 16.43 -13.71 23.59
CA TYR A 351 16.40 -12.52 24.45
C TYR A 351 15.58 -11.36 23.88
N MET A 352 15.86 -10.91 22.65
CA MET A 352 15.10 -9.83 21.99
C MET A 352 13.64 -10.22 21.74
N LYS A 353 12.70 -9.37 22.17
CA LYS A 353 11.23 -9.50 22.00
C LYS A 353 10.69 -8.24 21.29
N PRO A 354 9.43 -8.15 20.84
CA PRO A 354 8.91 -6.96 20.15
C PRO A 354 9.15 -5.65 20.91
N LYS A 355 8.94 -5.62 22.24
CA LYS A 355 9.26 -4.46 23.10
C LYS A 355 10.74 -4.02 23.11
N SER A 356 11.66 -4.85 22.62
CA SER A 356 13.10 -4.53 22.58
C SER A 356 13.44 -3.40 21.59
N ILE A 357 12.54 -3.05 20.67
CA ILE A 357 12.72 -1.91 19.75
C ILE A 357 12.86 -0.56 20.48
N HIS A 358 12.47 -0.50 21.76
CA HIS A 358 12.60 0.68 22.62
C HIS A 358 13.96 0.82 23.31
N ASN A 359 14.74 -0.26 23.38
CA ASN A 359 16.06 -0.23 23.99
C ASN A 359 17.10 0.24 22.97
N GLN A 360 17.78 1.36 23.26
CA GLN A 360 18.74 1.95 22.33
C GLN A 360 20.01 1.09 22.15
N ASP A 361 20.53 0.48 23.23
CA ASP A 361 21.69 -0.41 23.15
C ASP A 361 21.43 -1.60 22.20
N ILE A 362 20.20 -2.13 22.19
CA ILE A 362 19.80 -3.21 21.27
C ILE A 362 19.77 -2.71 19.81
N LEU A 363 19.29 -1.49 19.56
CA LEU A 363 19.32 -0.93 18.21
C LEU A 363 20.76 -0.68 17.75
N ASP A 364 21.59 -0.08 18.59
CA ASP A 364 22.96 0.29 18.24
C ASP A 364 23.86 -0.93 17.98
N ASN A 365 23.64 -2.05 18.69
CA ASN A 365 24.47 -3.26 18.57
C ASN A 365 23.92 -4.34 17.60
N PHE A 366 22.64 -4.29 17.21
CA PHE A 366 22.01 -5.37 16.42
C PHE A 366 21.22 -4.90 15.18
N SER A 367 21.13 -3.58 14.90
CA SER A 367 20.43 -3.07 13.71
C SER A 367 21.09 -3.38 12.36
N ASN A 368 22.35 -3.80 12.36
CA ASN A 368 23.07 -4.34 11.21
C ASN A 368 22.75 -5.82 10.94
N GLU A 369 22.30 -6.57 11.95
CA GLU A 369 22.03 -8.01 11.86
C GLU A 369 20.56 -8.35 11.60
N PHE A 370 19.65 -7.48 12.06
CA PHE A 370 18.20 -7.71 12.00
C PHE A 370 17.50 -6.54 11.31
N MET A 371 16.86 -6.82 10.18
CA MET A 371 16.21 -5.86 9.28
C MET A 371 15.11 -5.05 9.98
N TYR A 372 14.36 -5.64 10.90
CA TYR A 372 13.34 -4.94 11.69
C TYR A 372 13.99 -3.85 12.55
N LEU A 373 15.07 -4.18 13.26
CA LEU A 373 15.81 -3.24 14.11
C LEU A 373 16.50 -2.16 13.25
N SER A 374 16.98 -2.52 12.06
CA SER A 374 17.47 -1.56 11.05
C SER A 374 16.43 -0.50 10.69
N CYS A 375 15.17 -0.93 10.44
CA CYS A 375 14.09 0.00 10.13
C CYS A 375 13.72 0.88 11.33
N ILE A 376 13.61 0.32 12.54
CA ILE A 376 13.35 1.14 13.74
C ILE A 376 14.46 2.17 13.98
N ALA A 377 15.72 1.77 13.85
CA ALA A 377 16.86 2.69 13.99
C ALA A 377 16.82 3.81 12.94
N PHE A 378 16.44 3.50 11.70
CA PHE A 378 16.24 4.50 10.65
C PHE A 378 15.09 5.46 10.97
N VAL A 379 13.92 4.94 11.38
CA VAL A 379 12.74 5.74 11.76
C VAL A 379 13.09 6.71 12.91
N LYS A 380 13.74 6.22 13.98
CA LYS A 380 14.20 7.05 15.12
C LYS A 380 15.28 8.07 14.73
N LYS A 381 16.07 7.79 13.69
CA LYS A 381 17.07 8.72 13.15
C LYS A 381 16.42 9.88 12.38
N VAL A 382 15.40 9.60 11.55
CA VAL A 382 14.79 10.61 10.65
C VAL A 382 13.64 11.37 11.31
N LYS A 383 12.76 10.70 12.06
CA LYS A 383 11.67 11.33 12.82
C LYS A 383 12.20 11.87 14.17
N LYS A 384 11.52 12.88 14.71
CA LYS A 384 11.83 13.54 16.00
C LYS A 384 10.57 13.59 16.86
N GLY A 385 10.74 13.58 18.18
CA GLY A 385 9.65 13.46 19.15
C GLY A 385 9.65 12.08 19.83
N LEU A 386 8.56 11.74 20.51
CA LEU A 386 8.40 10.40 21.09
C LEU A 386 8.00 9.40 20.00
N PHE A 387 8.51 8.17 20.10
CA PHE A 387 8.27 7.14 19.09
C PHE A 387 6.76 6.83 18.92
N ALA A 388 6.03 6.78 20.03
CA ALA A 388 4.58 6.60 20.05
C ALA A 388 3.78 7.75 19.40
N GLU A 389 4.36 8.95 19.25
CA GLU A 389 3.67 10.11 18.62
C GLU A 389 3.81 10.08 17.09
N HIS A 390 4.99 9.72 16.59
CA HIS A 390 5.31 9.78 15.15
C HIS A 390 5.22 8.42 14.44
N SER A 391 5.11 7.33 15.20
CA SER A 391 5.02 5.94 14.73
C SER A 391 4.15 5.07 15.67
N PRO A 392 2.92 5.50 16.02
CA PRO A 392 2.07 4.81 17.00
C PRO A 392 1.83 3.33 16.67
N LEU A 393 1.65 2.98 15.39
CA LEU A 393 1.38 1.58 15.02
C LEU A 393 2.58 0.65 15.28
N LEU A 394 3.81 1.12 15.08
CA LEU A 394 5.02 0.35 15.47
C LEU A 394 5.18 0.28 16.99
N ASP A 395 4.75 1.31 17.72
CA ASP A 395 4.74 1.33 19.19
C ASP A 395 3.75 0.29 19.74
N ASP A 396 2.51 0.27 19.23
CA ASP A 396 1.49 -0.72 19.56
C ASP A 396 1.94 -2.15 19.24
N ILE A 397 2.54 -2.37 18.06
CA ILE A 397 3.09 -3.68 17.66
C ILE A 397 4.20 -4.14 18.62
N SER A 398 4.94 -3.23 19.25
CA SER A 398 5.94 -3.58 20.26
C SER A 398 5.34 -4.24 21.52
N GLY A 399 4.05 -4.01 21.78
CA GLY A 399 3.29 -4.66 22.86
C GLY A 399 2.91 -6.12 22.59
N VAL A 400 3.06 -6.60 21.35
CA VAL A 400 2.76 -8.00 20.98
C VAL A 400 3.75 -8.94 21.69
N PRO A 401 3.30 -10.07 22.29
CA PRO A 401 4.14 -10.84 23.22
C PRO A 401 5.31 -11.60 22.58
N ASN A 402 5.28 -11.87 21.27
CA ASN A 402 6.35 -12.57 20.56
C ASN A 402 6.38 -12.26 19.05
N TRP A 403 7.55 -12.46 18.45
CA TRP A 403 7.81 -12.16 17.03
C TRP A 403 7.03 -13.03 16.05
N ASN A 404 6.68 -14.26 16.41
CA ASN A 404 5.84 -15.13 15.55
C ASN A 404 4.44 -14.53 15.36
N LYS A 405 3.85 -13.96 16.44
CA LYS A 405 2.59 -13.20 16.35
C LYS A 405 2.74 -11.88 15.59
N VAL A 406 3.88 -11.18 15.74
CA VAL A 406 4.17 -9.96 14.95
C VAL A 406 4.22 -10.30 13.46
N ASN A 407 5.04 -11.27 13.06
CA ASN A 407 5.18 -11.71 11.66
C ASN A 407 3.82 -12.18 11.08
N SER A 408 3.09 -13.02 11.81
CA SER A 408 1.75 -13.47 11.43
C SER A 408 0.77 -12.30 11.23
N GLY A 409 0.80 -11.30 12.12
CA GLY A 409 -0.03 -10.11 12.03
C GLY A 409 0.35 -9.22 10.84
N LEU A 410 1.65 -9.03 10.61
CA LEU A 410 2.18 -8.25 9.49
C LEU A 410 1.88 -8.89 8.14
N LEU A 411 1.89 -10.23 8.02
CA LEU A 411 1.48 -10.92 6.78
C LEU A 411 0.00 -10.68 6.46
N LYS A 412 -0.89 -10.75 7.46
CA LYS A 412 -2.31 -10.40 7.29
C LYS A 412 -2.51 -8.92 6.94
N MET A 413 -1.79 -8.05 7.64
CA MET A 413 -1.87 -6.60 7.43
C MET A 413 -1.28 -6.21 6.06
N TYR A 414 -0.24 -6.87 5.55
CA TYR A 414 0.27 -6.63 4.19
C TYR A 414 -0.77 -6.99 3.13
N LYS A 415 -1.48 -8.12 3.30
CA LYS A 415 -2.60 -8.46 2.42
C LYS A 415 -3.67 -7.36 2.45
N ALA A 416 -4.16 -6.99 3.64
CA ALA A 416 -5.29 -6.05 3.77
C ALA A 416 -4.94 -4.57 3.48
N GLU A 417 -3.78 -4.10 3.93
CA GLU A 417 -3.35 -2.69 3.91
C GLU A 417 -2.41 -2.35 2.74
N VAL A 418 -1.92 -3.34 1.99
CA VAL A 418 -1.16 -3.11 0.74
C VAL A 418 -1.87 -3.77 -0.44
N LEU A 419 -1.99 -5.10 -0.46
CA LEU A 419 -2.49 -5.85 -1.63
C LEU A 419 -3.99 -5.67 -1.89
N GLU A 420 -4.78 -5.31 -0.87
CA GLU A 420 -6.23 -5.07 -0.98
C GLU A 420 -6.58 -3.57 -1.10
N LYS A 421 -5.60 -2.67 -1.24
CA LYS A 421 -5.83 -1.23 -1.41
C LYS A 421 -5.71 -0.78 -2.86
N VAL A 422 -6.83 -0.39 -3.45
CA VAL A 422 -6.87 0.16 -4.83
C VAL A 422 -5.88 1.30 -5.05
N PRO A 423 -5.73 2.30 -4.16
CA PRO A 423 -4.78 3.40 -4.38
C PRO A 423 -3.31 2.97 -4.53
N ILE A 424 -2.95 1.81 -3.96
CA ILE A 424 -1.61 1.22 -4.03
C ILE A 424 -1.52 0.29 -5.24
N MET A 425 -2.43 -0.69 -5.33
CA MET A 425 -2.36 -1.77 -6.32
C MET A 425 -2.83 -1.38 -7.73
N GLN A 426 -3.47 -0.22 -7.92
CA GLN A 426 -3.72 0.37 -9.24
C GLN A 426 -2.44 0.61 -10.07
N HIS A 427 -1.26 0.56 -9.44
CA HIS A 427 0.03 0.69 -10.11
C HIS A 427 0.73 -0.65 -10.37
N PHE A 428 0.24 -1.74 -9.80
CA PHE A 428 0.77 -3.08 -10.01
C PHE A 428 0.58 -3.53 -11.47
N LEU A 429 1.59 -4.21 -12.01
CA LEU A 429 1.68 -4.56 -13.43
C LEU A 429 1.33 -6.04 -13.67
N PHE A 430 0.66 -6.31 -14.79
CA PHE A 430 0.22 -7.65 -15.19
C PHE A 430 0.71 -8.02 -16.58
N GLY A 431 1.51 -9.09 -16.67
CA GLY A 431 2.12 -9.62 -17.89
C GLY A 431 1.74 -11.09 -18.13
N TRP A 432 2.65 -11.90 -18.66
CA TRP A 432 2.48 -13.35 -18.82
C TRP A 432 3.08 -14.16 -17.66
N LEU A 433 4.10 -13.61 -16.99
CA LEU A 433 4.59 -14.10 -15.70
C LEU A 433 3.54 -13.85 -14.63
N ILE A 434 3.10 -12.61 -14.43
CA ILE A 434 1.99 -12.30 -13.49
C ILE A 434 0.70 -12.07 -14.28
N LYS A 435 -0.04 -13.15 -14.53
CA LYS A 435 -1.22 -13.13 -15.41
C LYS A 435 -2.41 -12.45 -14.75
N TRP A 436 -3.06 -11.56 -15.49
CA TRP A 436 -4.45 -11.21 -15.26
C TRP A 436 -5.33 -12.34 -15.82
N GLN A 437 -5.93 -13.17 -14.96
CA GLN A 437 -6.79 -14.27 -15.39
C GLN A 437 -8.13 -13.67 -15.91
N PRO A 438 -8.67 -14.07 -17.06
CA PRO A 438 -10.04 -13.70 -17.42
C PRO A 438 -11.03 -14.23 -16.38
N LEU A 439 -12.11 -13.49 -16.08
CA LEU A 439 -13.19 -13.96 -15.17
C LEU A 439 -13.78 -15.31 -15.59
N SER A 440 -13.73 -15.64 -16.89
CA SER A 440 -14.16 -16.92 -17.45
C SER A 440 -13.23 -18.11 -17.16
N GLU A 441 -12.01 -17.88 -16.68
CA GLU A 441 -11.02 -18.93 -16.36
C GLU A 441 -10.92 -19.23 -14.86
N ILE A 442 -11.58 -18.45 -14.01
CA ILE A 442 -11.63 -18.71 -12.57
C ILE A 442 -12.41 -20.00 -12.32
N ARG A 443 -11.72 -21.02 -11.81
CA ARG A 443 -12.36 -22.19 -11.24
C ARG A 443 -13.03 -21.79 -9.92
N LEU A 444 -14.29 -21.35 -10.01
CA LEU A 444 -15.16 -21.22 -8.84
C LEU A 444 -15.13 -22.54 -8.05
N PRO A 445 -15.11 -22.50 -6.70
CA PRO A 445 -15.18 -23.72 -5.91
C PRO A 445 -16.45 -24.49 -6.24
N LEU A 446 -16.40 -25.82 -6.24
CA LEU A 446 -17.52 -26.69 -6.64
C LEU A 446 -18.82 -26.44 -5.83
N SER A 447 -18.72 -25.88 -4.63
CA SER A 447 -19.84 -25.39 -3.82
C SER A 447 -20.58 -24.21 -4.46
N GLU A 448 -19.84 -23.23 -4.99
CA GLU A 448 -20.43 -22.07 -5.69
C GLU A 448 -20.87 -22.44 -7.10
N ILE A 449 -20.17 -23.36 -7.79
CA ILE A 449 -20.65 -23.89 -9.07
C ILE A 449 -21.99 -24.60 -8.89
N ARG A 450 -22.19 -25.39 -7.82
CA ARG A 450 -23.50 -25.99 -7.52
C ARG A 450 -24.55 -24.93 -7.25
N PHE A 451 -24.25 -23.94 -6.39
CA PHE A 451 -25.18 -22.85 -6.10
C PHE A 451 -25.61 -22.12 -7.38
N VAL A 452 -24.65 -21.70 -8.23
CA VAL A 452 -24.92 -21.00 -9.49
C VAL A 452 -25.63 -21.91 -10.50
N ALA A 453 -25.31 -23.21 -10.58
CA ALA A 453 -25.97 -24.14 -11.50
C ALA A 453 -27.41 -24.45 -11.07
N GLU A 454 -27.65 -24.76 -9.79
CA GLU A 454 -28.99 -25.01 -9.23
C GLU A 454 -29.87 -23.75 -9.38
N HIS A 455 -29.34 -22.56 -9.09
CA HIS A 455 -30.08 -21.32 -9.25
C HIS A 455 -30.25 -20.91 -10.73
N MET A 456 -29.31 -21.22 -11.62
CA MET A 456 -29.52 -21.05 -13.08
C MET A 456 -30.59 -21.99 -13.61
N GLU A 457 -30.65 -23.22 -13.14
CA GLU A 457 -31.68 -24.18 -13.57
C GLU A 457 -33.07 -23.74 -13.08
N ILE A 458 -33.18 -23.28 -11.83
CA ILE A 458 -34.40 -22.65 -11.29
C ILE A 458 -34.77 -21.40 -12.11
N MET A 459 -33.84 -20.51 -12.40
CA MET A 459 -34.10 -19.29 -13.18
C MET A 459 -34.47 -19.59 -14.64
N GLN A 460 -33.91 -20.63 -15.26
CA GLN A 460 -34.34 -21.11 -16.57
C GLN A 460 -35.75 -21.71 -16.53
N GLN A 461 -36.08 -22.51 -15.51
CA GLN A 461 -37.43 -23.05 -15.33
C GLN A 461 -38.47 -21.94 -15.11
N ILE A 462 -38.17 -20.95 -14.26
CA ILE A 462 -39.00 -19.76 -14.03
C ILE A 462 -39.16 -18.97 -15.32
N THR A 463 -38.08 -18.66 -16.03
CA THR A 463 -38.12 -17.92 -17.31
C THR A 463 -38.94 -18.68 -18.37
N ALA A 464 -38.79 -20.00 -18.47
CA ALA A 464 -39.57 -20.84 -19.38
C ALA A 464 -41.06 -20.97 -18.96
N ARG A 465 -41.38 -20.81 -17.67
CA ARG A 465 -42.77 -20.80 -17.17
C ARG A 465 -43.43 -19.45 -17.42
N LEU A 466 -42.74 -18.35 -17.13
CA LEU A 466 -43.16 -16.98 -17.45
C LEU A 466 -43.35 -16.79 -18.95
N ASN A 467 -42.42 -17.25 -19.79
CA ASN A 467 -42.57 -17.19 -21.25
C ASN A 467 -43.79 -18.00 -21.75
N ARG A 468 -44.10 -19.16 -21.15
CA ARG A 468 -45.30 -19.94 -21.50
C ARG A 468 -46.60 -19.23 -21.09
N LEU A 469 -46.63 -18.62 -19.91
CA LEU A 469 -47.77 -17.81 -19.45
C LEU A 469 -47.96 -16.57 -20.34
N PHE A 470 -46.86 -15.88 -20.69
CA PHE A 470 -46.87 -14.71 -21.57
C PHE A 470 -47.35 -15.06 -22.99
N VAL A 471 -46.86 -16.15 -23.60
CA VAL A 471 -47.35 -16.63 -24.91
C VAL A 471 -48.82 -17.05 -24.84
N GLY A 472 -49.24 -17.71 -23.75
CA GLY A 472 -50.65 -18.05 -23.52
C GLY A 472 -51.57 -16.83 -23.38
N PHE A 473 -51.07 -15.75 -22.76
CA PHE A 473 -51.77 -14.47 -22.64
C PHE A 473 -51.86 -13.72 -23.98
N VAL A 474 -50.74 -13.60 -24.69
CA VAL A 474 -50.68 -12.95 -26.03
C VAL A 474 -51.58 -13.64 -27.04
N ASN A 475 -51.64 -14.98 -27.03
CA ASN A 475 -52.52 -15.73 -27.94
C ASN A 475 -54.02 -15.59 -27.62
N LYS A 476 -54.40 -15.07 -26.45
CA LYS A 476 -55.80 -14.75 -26.11
C LYS A 476 -56.21 -13.33 -26.49
N ILE A 477 -55.28 -12.46 -26.92
CA ILE A 477 -55.55 -11.06 -27.28
C ILE A 477 -55.03 -10.79 -28.70
N PRO A 478 -55.87 -10.95 -29.75
CA PRO A 478 -55.43 -10.90 -31.15
C PRO A 478 -54.71 -9.59 -31.58
N SER A 479 -55.00 -8.47 -30.90
CA SER A 479 -54.38 -7.17 -31.18
C SER A 479 -52.93 -7.02 -30.67
N LEU A 480 -52.45 -7.91 -29.80
CA LEU A 480 -51.11 -7.84 -29.19
C LEU A 480 -50.07 -8.79 -29.79
N VAL A 481 -50.48 -9.66 -30.74
CA VAL A 481 -49.60 -10.69 -31.33
C VAL A 481 -48.38 -10.07 -32.06
N ILE A 482 -48.58 -8.99 -32.82
CA ILE A 482 -47.52 -8.37 -33.63
C ILE A 482 -46.50 -7.60 -32.77
N PRO A 483 -46.90 -6.77 -31.78
CA PRO A 483 -45.95 -6.16 -30.84
C PRO A 483 -45.16 -7.18 -30.01
N ALA A 484 -45.81 -8.22 -29.48
CA ALA A 484 -45.17 -9.19 -28.60
C ALA A 484 -44.10 -10.03 -29.31
N GLN A 485 -44.32 -10.43 -30.57
CA GLN A 485 -43.32 -11.14 -31.37
C GLN A 485 -42.06 -10.31 -31.67
N LYS A 486 -42.15 -8.98 -31.64
CA LYS A 486 -40.98 -8.10 -31.73
C LYS A 486 -40.17 -8.07 -30.42
N LEU A 487 -40.86 -7.98 -29.28
CA LEU A 487 -40.23 -7.94 -27.96
C LEU A 487 -39.52 -9.25 -27.59
N ILE A 488 -40.14 -10.40 -27.91
CA ILE A 488 -39.55 -11.74 -27.68
C ILE A 488 -38.27 -11.94 -28.50
N LYS A 489 -38.09 -11.24 -29.64
CA LYS A 489 -36.87 -11.29 -30.46
C LYS A 489 -35.76 -10.34 -30.01
N SER A 490 -36.04 -9.38 -29.11
CA SER A 490 -35.06 -8.39 -28.64
C SER A 490 -34.47 -8.69 -27.26
N GLN A 491 -35.07 -9.59 -26.48
CA GLN A 491 -34.55 -9.97 -25.16
C GLN A 491 -33.64 -11.20 -25.30
N THR A 492 -32.31 -11.02 -25.31
CA THR A 492 -31.41 -12.17 -25.19
C THR A 492 -31.20 -12.56 -23.72
N LEU A 493 -30.79 -13.80 -23.46
CA LEU A 493 -30.43 -14.25 -22.12
C LEU A 493 -29.34 -13.36 -21.48
N ALA A 494 -28.43 -12.82 -22.31
CA ALA A 494 -27.40 -11.88 -21.88
C ALA A 494 -27.97 -10.55 -21.39
N ASP A 495 -29.05 -10.03 -22.00
CA ASP A 495 -29.68 -8.78 -21.56
C ASP A 495 -30.39 -8.94 -20.21
N ASN A 496 -31.04 -10.09 -19.99
CA ASN A 496 -31.67 -10.41 -18.71
C ASN A 496 -30.63 -10.61 -17.60
N ILE A 497 -29.51 -11.29 -17.88
CA ILE A 497 -28.37 -11.42 -16.95
C ILE A 497 -27.78 -10.04 -16.63
N LYS A 498 -27.60 -9.18 -17.66
CA LYS A 498 -27.07 -7.82 -17.48
C LYS A 498 -28.00 -6.95 -16.63
N TYR A 499 -29.32 -7.06 -16.82
CA TYR A 499 -30.31 -6.36 -16.01
C TYR A 499 -30.29 -6.86 -14.55
N PHE A 500 -30.26 -8.19 -14.34
CA PHE A 500 -30.18 -8.82 -13.02
C PHE A 500 -28.93 -8.38 -12.25
N CYS A 501 -27.74 -8.48 -12.88
CA CYS A 501 -26.50 -8.01 -12.27
C CYS A 501 -26.50 -6.50 -11.99
N SER A 502 -27.12 -5.68 -12.85
CA SER A 502 -27.22 -4.23 -12.64
C SER A 502 -28.20 -3.82 -11.52
N GLY A 503 -29.25 -4.61 -11.28
CA GLY A 503 -30.25 -4.35 -10.24
C GLY A 503 -29.83 -4.84 -8.85
N PHE A 504 -29.05 -5.93 -8.78
CA PHE A 504 -28.63 -6.52 -7.51
C PHE A 504 -27.36 -5.88 -6.92
N PHE A 505 -26.49 -5.29 -7.75
CA PHE A 505 -25.17 -4.79 -7.32
C PHE A 505 -25.00 -3.25 -7.39
N GLY A 506 -26.06 -2.49 -7.07
CA GLY A 506 -25.92 -1.14 -6.51
C GLY A 506 -27.15 -0.22 -6.63
N PRO A 507 -27.24 0.87 -5.86
CA PRO A 507 -26.41 1.27 -4.72
C PRO A 507 -27.27 1.37 -3.44
N CYS A 508 -27.45 0.27 -2.71
CA CYS A 508 -28.19 0.32 -1.44
C CYS A 508 -27.32 0.93 -0.32
N LYS A 509 -27.34 2.27 -0.21
CA LYS A 509 -26.87 2.96 1.00
C LYS A 509 -27.84 2.71 2.15
N GLN A 510 -27.29 2.25 3.27
CA GLN A 510 -27.81 2.46 4.63
C GLN A 510 -29.30 2.09 4.86
N ASN A 511 -29.54 0.91 5.44
CA ASN A 511 -29.92 0.88 6.86
C ASN A 511 -29.82 -0.53 7.47
N LYS A 512 -29.64 -0.57 8.79
CA LYS A 512 -29.69 -1.82 9.57
C LYS A 512 -31.13 -2.34 9.60
N ILE A 513 -31.32 -3.59 9.20
CA ILE A 513 -32.28 -4.49 9.85
C ILE A 513 -31.44 -5.69 10.31
N GLY A 514 -31.59 -6.09 11.58
CA GLY A 514 -30.77 -7.15 12.16
C GLY A 514 -31.35 -8.53 11.90
N GLY A 515 -30.49 -9.52 11.65
CA GLY A 515 -30.80 -10.92 11.90
C GLY A 515 -31.79 -11.60 10.94
N LEU A 516 -31.76 -11.24 9.66
CA LEU A 516 -32.41 -12.01 8.59
C LEU A 516 -31.35 -12.50 7.60
N ASP A 517 -31.54 -13.73 7.12
CA ASP A 517 -30.65 -14.41 6.19
C ASP A 517 -30.88 -13.86 4.77
N ASP A 518 -29.86 -13.71 3.93
CA ASP A 518 -30.03 -13.15 2.57
C ASP A 518 -31.01 -14.01 1.74
N ALA A 519 -31.08 -15.31 2.05
CA ALA A 519 -32.07 -16.22 1.49
C ALA A 519 -33.53 -15.88 1.90
N SER A 520 -33.79 -15.38 3.12
CA SER A 520 -35.16 -15.03 3.53
C SER A 520 -35.65 -13.77 2.84
N VAL A 521 -34.78 -12.79 2.61
CA VAL A 521 -35.11 -11.57 1.84
C VAL A 521 -35.43 -11.92 0.38
N LEU A 522 -34.67 -12.85 -0.22
CA LEU A 522 -34.95 -13.34 -1.57
C LEU A 522 -36.29 -14.09 -1.63
N MET A 523 -36.59 -14.94 -0.64
CA MET A 523 -37.86 -15.66 -0.54
C MET A 523 -39.06 -14.73 -0.32
N GLU A 524 -38.93 -13.70 0.54
CA GLU A 524 -39.97 -12.68 0.73
C GLU A 524 -40.21 -11.87 -0.56
N TYR A 525 -39.16 -11.51 -1.31
CA TYR A 525 -39.29 -10.82 -2.59
C TYR A 525 -39.96 -11.70 -3.67
N MET A 526 -39.61 -12.99 -3.74
CA MET A 526 -40.25 -13.95 -4.65
C MET A 526 -41.72 -14.19 -4.28
N GLN A 527 -42.02 -14.35 -2.99
CA GLN A 527 -43.40 -14.46 -2.51
C GLN A 527 -44.21 -13.18 -2.78
N TRP A 528 -43.59 -12.00 -2.66
CA TRP A 528 -44.22 -10.73 -3.01
C TRP A 528 -44.51 -10.64 -4.52
N GLN A 529 -43.57 -11.03 -5.39
CA GLN A 529 -43.83 -11.09 -6.83
C GLN A 529 -44.95 -12.09 -7.18
N GLU A 530 -44.96 -13.27 -6.56
CA GLU A 530 -45.99 -14.28 -6.79
C GLU A 530 -47.37 -13.78 -6.30
N ASN A 531 -47.43 -13.10 -5.15
CA ASN A 531 -48.64 -12.45 -4.65
C ASN A 531 -49.12 -11.32 -5.58
N CYS A 532 -48.23 -10.45 -6.08
CA CYS A 532 -48.61 -9.40 -7.03
C CYS A 532 -49.15 -9.96 -8.36
N ILE A 533 -48.65 -11.11 -8.80
CA ILE A 533 -49.20 -11.83 -9.96
C ILE A 533 -50.61 -12.35 -9.63
N GLN A 534 -50.80 -13.03 -8.50
CA GLN A 534 -52.11 -13.56 -8.08
C GLN A 534 -53.16 -12.45 -7.85
N GLU A 535 -52.78 -11.32 -7.24
CA GLU A 535 -53.66 -10.16 -7.05
C GLU A 535 -54.01 -9.48 -8.40
N GLY A 536 -53.05 -9.41 -9.34
CA GLY A 536 -53.31 -8.96 -10.70
C GLY A 536 -54.28 -9.86 -11.48
N PHE A 537 -54.22 -11.17 -11.24
CA PHE A 537 -55.22 -12.13 -11.75
C PHE A 537 -56.60 -11.91 -11.12
N HIS A 538 -56.69 -11.65 -9.81
CA HIS A 538 -57.99 -11.40 -9.15
C HIS A 538 -58.65 -10.07 -9.52
N LEU A 539 -57.89 -9.03 -9.88
CA LEU A 539 -58.43 -7.73 -10.26
C LEU A 539 -58.98 -7.66 -11.69
N THR A 540 -58.84 -8.72 -12.51
CA THR A 540 -59.30 -8.73 -13.92
C THR A 540 -60.45 -9.70 -14.23
N GLU A 541 -60.88 -10.54 -13.29
CA GLU A 541 -62.07 -11.41 -13.48
C GLU A 541 -63.40 -10.79 -12.98
N ASN A 542 -63.38 -9.62 -12.34
CA ASN A 542 -64.59 -8.95 -11.81
C ASN A 542 -64.73 -7.49 -12.26
N ARG A 543 -64.83 -7.28 -13.58
CA ARG A 543 -65.55 -6.16 -14.23
C ARG A 543 -65.70 -6.46 -15.73
N GLY A 544 -66.94 -6.69 -16.16
CA GLY A 544 -67.36 -6.55 -17.56
C GLY A 544 -67.71 -5.10 -17.89
#